data_AF-A0A2E9WJT1-F1
#
_entry.id   AF-A0A2E9WJT1-F1
#
_cell.length_a   1.000
_cell.length_b   1.000
_cell.length_c   1.000
_cell.angle_alpha   90.00
_cell.angle_beta   90.00
_cell.angle_gamma   90.00
#
_symmetry.space_group_name_H-M   'P 1'
#
loop_
_entity.id
_entity.type
_entity.pdbx_description
1 polymer ?
#
loop_
_entity_poly.entity_id
_entity_poly.type
_entity_poly.pdbx_seq_one_letter_code
_entity_poly.pdbx_strand_id
1 'polypeptide(L)'
;MIEQKRYILHFLIFFSFNIYAQECTILSPNNYGDCEDFIGYVWNGEFCAPVYGCNTGNDNEYFFGNFESCDITCSPVFPVGDLNNDYLINISDIISLVSIILSISSDTDNILFNTNGDINFDNELNVSDVIILVNYILTDQDNRDSWQIINED
;
A
#
# COMPACT_ATOMS: atom_id res chain seq x y z
N MET A 1 35.69 27.15 -11.11
CA MET A 1 35.73 25.90 -10.31
C MET A 1 34.49 25.70 -9.42
N ILE A 2 33.68 26.73 -9.15
CA ILE A 2 32.45 26.62 -8.33
C ILE A 2 31.25 26.15 -9.18
N GLU A 3 31.11 26.63 -10.41
CA GLU A 3 30.03 26.23 -11.34
C GLU A 3 30.00 24.73 -11.66
N GLN A 4 31.16 24.10 -11.94
CA GLN A 4 31.24 22.66 -12.21
C GLN A 4 30.79 21.80 -11.02
N LYS A 5 31.05 22.23 -9.78
CA LYS A 5 30.61 21.51 -8.58
C LYS A 5 29.09 21.57 -8.40
N ARG A 6 28.43 22.64 -8.86
CA ARG A 6 26.97 22.78 -8.84
C ARG A 6 26.29 21.84 -9.83
N TYR A 7 26.82 21.69 -11.04
CA TYR A 7 26.28 20.73 -12.02
C TYR A 7 26.47 19.27 -11.58
N ILE A 8 27.61 18.93 -10.96
CA ILE A 8 27.84 17.60 -10.39
C ILE A 8 26.86 17.31 -9.24
N LEU A 9 26.57 18.30 -8.39
CA LEU A 9 25.60 18.15 -7.31
C LEU A 9 24.17 17.93 -7.84
N HIS A 10 23.75 18.68 -8.87
CA HIS A 10 22.46 18.45 -9.52
C HIS A 10 22.38 17.10 -10.24
N PHE A 11 23.46 16.65 -10.86
CA PHE A 11 23.56 15.33 -11.50
C PHE A 11 23.46 14.18 -10.49
N LEU A 12 24.11 14.32 -9.32
CA LEU A 12 24.03 13.34 -8.24
C LEU A 12 22.63 13.29 -7.60
N ILE A 13 21.96 14.44 -7.47
CA ILE A 13 20.57 14.51 -6.97
C ILE A 13 19.60 13.85 -7.95
N PHE A 14 19.77 14.05 -9.27
CA PHE A 14 18.96 13.37 -10.29
C PHE A 14 19.18 11.84 -10.31
N PHE A 15 20.41 11.38 -10.04
CA PHE A 15 20.71 9.95 -10.01
C PHE A 15 20.17 9.23 -8.76
N SER A 16 20.01 9.95 -7.64
CA SER A 16 19.38 9.43 -6.42
C SER A 16 17.85 9.31 -6.48
N PHE A 17 17.19 9.81 -7.53
CA PHE A 17 15.74 9.64 -7.76
C PHE A 17 15.40 8.45 -8.66
N ASN A 18 16.34 7.55 -8.95
CA ASN A 18 15.96 6.21 -9.41
C ASN A 18 15.41 5.43 -8.22
N ILE A 19 14.21 5.81 -7.79
CA ILE A 19 13.33 4.89 -7.08
C ILE A 19 13.04 3.82 -8.12
N TYR A 20 13.76 2.70 -8.06
CA TYR A 20 13.41 1.50 -8.80
C TYR A 20 12.10 1.00 -8.20
N ALA A 21 10.99 1.58 -8.64
CA ALA A 21 9.69 0.95 -8.45
C ALA A 21 9.75 -0.32 -9.29
N GLN A 22 9.64 -1.48 -8.62
CA GLN A 22 9.59 -2.75 -9.33
C GLN A 22 8.31 -2.78 -10.15
N GLU A 23 8.42 -2.99 -11.46
CA GLU A 23 7.26 -2.91 -12.36
C GLU A 23 6.35 -4.14 -12.20
N CYS A 24 5.04 -3.88 -12.17
CA CYS A 24 4.00 -4.91 -12.06
C CYS A 24 3.65 -5.52 -13.41
N THR A 25 4.66 -6.12 -14.05
CA THR A 25 4.48 -6.87 -15.29
C THR A 25 3.57 -8.08 -15.03
N ILE A 26 2.56 -8.27 -15.87
CA ILE A 26 1.64 -9.41 -15.77
C ILE A 26 2.37 -10.67 -16.21
N LEU A 27 2.53 -11.62 -15.28
CA LEU A 27 3.22 -12.89 -15.49
C LEU A 27 2.32 -14.07 -15.15
N SER A 28 2.57 -15.20 -15.83
CA SER A 28 1.91 -16.47 -15.50
C SER A 28 2.73 -17.21 -14.44
N PRO A 29 2.19 -17.44 -13.23
CA PRO A 29 2.94 -18.10 -12.15
C PRO A 29 3.30 -19.57 -12.46
N ASN A 30 2.70 -20.17 -13.50
CA ASN A 30 2.92 -21.55 -13.89
C ASN A 30 3.96 -21.73 -15.02
N ASN A 31 4.68 -20.66 -15.40
CA ASN A 31 5.59 -20.69 -16.55
C ASN A 31 7.07 -20.91 -16.18
N TYR A 32 7.35 -21.44 -14.98
CA TYR A 32 8.71 -21.51 -14.41
C TYR A 32 9.23 -22.93 -14.17
N GLY A 33 8.61 -23.91 -14.84
CA GLY A 33 9.00 -25.33 -14.79
C GLY A 33 8.30 -26.12 -13.68
N ASP A 34 8.38 -27.44 -13.76
CA ASP A 34 7.63 -28.36 -12.89
C ASP A 34 8.36 -28.71 -11.57
N CYS A 35 9.25 -27.84 -11.09
CA CYS A 35 9.89 -28.01 -9.78
C CYS A 35 8.95 -27.54 -8.65
N GLU A 36 9.06 -28.15 -7.48
CA GLU A 36 8.25 -27.80 -6.30
C GLU A 36 8.92 -26.73 -5.42
N ASP A 37 10.00 -26.10 -5.90
CA ASP A 37 10.74 -25.08 -5.16
C ASP A 37 10.04 -23.71 -5.23
N PHE A 38 9.82 -23.08 -4.09
CA PHE A 38 9.30 -21.72 -4.02
C PHE A 38 10.37 -20.73 -4.49
N ILE A 39 10.07 -19.93 -5.52
CA ILE A 39 11.03 -18.99 -6.14
C ILE A 39 10.62 -17.51 -6.05
N GLY A 40 9.42 -17.21 -5.53
CA GLY A 40 8.99 -15.84 -5.22
C GLY A 40 7.52 -15.59 -5.54
N TYR A 41 7.16 -14.30 -5.65
CA TYR A 41 5.82 -13.85 -6.00
C TYR A 41 5.84 -13.04 -7.30
N VAL A 42 4.79 -13.17 -8.10
CA VAL A 42 4.59 -12.36 -9.32
C VAL A 42 3.17 -11.81 -9.38
N TRP A 43 3.02 -10.67 -10.05
CA TRP A 43 1.72 -10.11 -10.36
C TRP A 43 1.09 -10.86 -11.55
N ASN A 44 -0.09 -11.47 -11.35
CA ASN A 44 -0.79 -12.19 -12.42
C ASN A 44 -1.86 -11.34 -13.14
N GLY A 45 -1.97 -10.06 -12.81
CA GLY A 45 -3.01 -9.16 -13.31
C GLY A 45 -4.21 -8.97 -12.37
N GLU A 46 -4.34 -9.79 -11.34
CA GLU A 46 -5.45 -9.76 -10.38
C GLU A 46 -4.97 -9.81 -8.93
N PHE A 47 -4.00 -10.66 -8.62
CA PHE A 47 -3.40 -10.80 -7.30
C PHE A 47 -1.94 -11.22 -7.39
N CYS A 48 -1.20 -11.04 -6.30
CA CYS A 48 0.16 -11.54 -6.17
C CYS A 48 0.17 -13.05 -5.93
N ALA A 49 0.58 -13.81 -6.95
CA ALA A 49 0.56 -15.26 -6.92
C ALA A 49 1.93 -15.81 -6.49
N PRO A 50 1.98 -16.84 -5.61
CA PRO A 50 3.22 -17.56 -5.33
C PRO A 50 3.63 -18.36 -6.56
N VAL A 51 4.93 -18.38 -6.84
CA VAL A 51 5.52 -19.13 -7.95
C VAL A 51 6.36 -20.27 -7.40
N TYR A 52 6.09 -21.47 -7.92
CA TYR A 52 6.91 -22.65 -7.73
C TYR A 52 7.55 -23.01 -9.07
N GLY A 53 8.85 -23.28 -9.08
CA GLY A 53 9.57 -23.51 -10.32
C GLY A 53 11.07 -23.71 -10.15
N CYS A 54 11.74 -23.93 -11.27
CA CYS A 54 13.16 -24.28 -11.31
C CYS A 54 14.06 -23.06 -11.49
N ASN A 55 13.57 -22.02 -12.18
CA ASN A 55 14.27 -20.75 -12.40
C ASN A 55 13.27 -19.67 -12.84
N THR A 56 13.67 -18.41 -12.76
CA THR A 56 12.86 -17.24 -13.11
C THR A 56 12.92 -16.86 -14.60
N GLY A 57 13.64 -17.63 -15.44
CA GLY A 57 13.88 -17.27 -16.84
C GLY A 57 14.46 -15.86 -16.99
N ASN A 58 13.84 -15.06 -17.86
CA ASN A 58 14.19 -13.66 -18.08
C ASN A 58 13.41 -12.69 -17.17
N ASP A 59 12.53 -13.21 -16.30
CA ASP A 59 11.57 -12.43 -15.54
C ASP A 59 12.07 -12.11 -14.12
N ASN A 60 13.33 -12.42 -13.81
CA ASN A 60 13.92 -12.28 -12.47
C ASN A 60 13.70 -10.88 -11.86
N GLU A 61 13.70 -9.84 -12.68
CA GLU A 61 13.50 -8.44 -12.26
C GLU A 61 12.06 -8.09 -11.87
N TYR A 62 11.08 -8.95 -12.17
CA TYR A 62 9.67 -8.76 -11.83
C TYR A 62 9.22 -9.62 -10.65
N PHE A 63 10.12 -10.45 -10.09
CA PHE A 63 9.83 -11.28 -8.93
C PHE A 63 9.98 -10.49 -7.63
N PHE A 64 8.97 -10.59 -6.78
CA PHE A 64 9.00 -10.05 -5.44
C PHE A 64 9.46 -11.12 -4.46
N GLY A 65 10.29 -10.71 -3.50
CA GLY A 65 10.81 -11.62 -2.47
C GLY A 65 9.78 -12.05 -1.42
N ASN A 66 8.68 -11.31 -1.26
CA ASN A 66 7.59 -11.62 -0.35
C ASN A 66 6.26 -11.10 -0.90
N PHE A 67 5.16 -11.67 -0.39
CA PHE A 67 3.80 -11.35 -0.82
C PHE A 67 3.47 -9.86 -0.61
N GLU A 68 3.77 -9.33 0.57
CA GLU A 68 3.46 -7.94 0.97
C GLU A 68 4.06 -6.91 0.00
N SER A 69 5.33 -7.10 -0.37
CA SER A 69 6.01 -6.22 -1.31
C SER A 69 5.38 -6.27 -2.70
N CYS A 70 4.90 -7.42 -3.14
CA CYS A 70 4.16 -7.54 -4.39
C CYS A 70 2.80 -6.85 -4.29
N ASP A 71 2.04 -7.13 -3.23
CA ASP A 71 0.65 -6.70 -3.09
C ASP A 71 0.55 -5.19 -2.96
N ILE A 72 1.36 -4.58 -2.09
CA ILE A 72 1.44 -3.13 -1.94
C ILE A 72 1.89 -2.44 -3.24
N THR A 73 2.77 -3.07 -4.02
CA THR A 73 3.29 -2.48 -5.27
C THR A 73 2.30 -2.60 -6.42
N CYS A 74 1.62 -3.74 -6.56
CA CYS A 74 0.87 -4.12 -7.75
C CYS A 74 -0.65 -4.11 -7.61
N SER A 75 -1.14 -4.22 -6.37
CA SER A 75 -2.55 -4.12 -6.03
C SER A 75 -2.71 -3.21 -4.82
N PRO A 76 -2.31 -1.93 -4.90
CA PRO A 76 -2.45 -1.04 -3.77
C PRO A 76 -3.94 -0.85 -3.46
N VAL A 77 -4.42 -1.57 -2.46
CA VAL A 77 -5.73 -1.32 -1.87
C VAL A 77 -5.54 -0.10 -0.98
N PHE A 78 -6.27 0.99 -1.28
CA PHE A 78 -6.31 2.12 -0.34
C PHE A 78 -6.77 1.58 1.01
N PRO A 79 -5.97 1.74 2.08
CA PRO A 79 -6.35 1.28 3.40
C PRO A 79 -7.74 1.81 3.76
N VAL A 80 -8.58 0.99 4.38
CA VAL A 80 -9.83 1.49 4.94
C VAL A 80 -9.49 2.60 5.94
N GLY A 81 -10.11 3.77 5.78
CA GLY A 81 -9.77 4.97 6.53
C GLY A 81 -8.76 5.91 5.86
N ASP A 82 -8.13 5.56 4.73
CA ASP A 82 -7.42 6.52 3.87
C ASP A 82 -8.45 7.28 3.02
N LEU A 83 -8.70 8.54 3.40
CA LEU A 83 -9.77 9.37 2.86
C LEU A 83 -9.27 10.48 1.96
N ASN A 84 -7.97 10.75 1.95
CA ASN A 84 -7.34 11.68 1.01
C ASN A 84 -6.54 10.97 -0.10
N ASN A 85 -6.54 9.64 -0.12
CA ASN A 85 -5.88 8.77 -1.10
C ASN A 85 -4.36 9.01 -1.19
N ASP A 86 -3.72 9.25 -0.04
CA ASP A 86 -2.26 9.44 0.03
C ASP A 86 -1.49 8.18 0.48
N TYR A 87 -2.21 7.06 0.64
CA TYR A 87 -1.73 5.75 1.09
C TYR A 87 -1.26 5.71 2.55
N LEU A 88 -1.45 6.78 3.33
CA LEU A 88 -0.99 6.88 4.71
C LEU A 88 -2.14 7.22 5.64
N ILE A 89 -2.56 6.29 6.50
CA ILE A 89 -3.54 6.60 7.55
C ILE A 89 -2.92 7.54 8.59
N ASN A 90 -3.37 8.80 8.61
CA ASN A 90 -2.88 9.82 9.53
C ASN A 90 -3.95 10.87 9.90
N ILE A 91 -3.51 11.97 10.54
CA ILE A 91 -4.42 13.04 10.99
C ILE A 91 -5.16 13.73 9.82
N SER A 92 -4.61 13.72 8.62
CA SER A 92 -5.25 14.23 7.40
C SER A 92 -6.55 13.48 7.08
N ASP A 93 -6.58 12.17 7.32
CA ASP A 93 -7.77 11.35 7.11
C ASP A 93 -8.86 11.64 8.13
N ILE A 94 -8.48 11.89 9.38
CA ILE A 94 -9.44 12.34 10.41
C ILE A 94 -10.09 13.66 9.98
N ILE A 95 -9.31 14.61 9.46
CA ILE A 95 -9.85 15.89 8.96
C ILE A 95 -10.82 15.64 7.81
N SER A 96 -10.46 14.75 6.88
CA SER A 96 -11.30 14.35 5.75
C SER A 96 -12.61 13.70 6.22
N LEU A 97 -12.54 12.76 7.18
CA LEU A 97 -13.70 12.08 7.76
C LEU A 97 -14.65 13.06 8.44
N VAL A 98 -14.12 13.95 9.29
CA VAL A 98 -14.93 14.99 9.97
C VAL A 98 -15.58 15.92 8.96
N SER A 99 -14.87 16.30 7.89
CA SER A 99 -15.44 17.11 6.80
C SER A 99 -16.61 16.40 6.12
N ILE A 100 -16.48 15.09 5.85
CA ILE A 100 -17.55 14.26 5.28
C ILE A 100 -18.75 14.20 6.23
N ILE A 101 -18.54 13.90 7.52
CA ILE A 101 -19.61 13.81 8.53
C ILE A 101 -20.36 15.15 8.66
N LEU A 102 -19.64 16.27 8.71
CA LEU A 102 -20.25 17.60 8.78
C LEU A 102 -21.03 17.93 7.51
N SER A 103 -20.53 17.52 6.34
CA SER A 103 -21.23 17.68 5.07
C SER A 103 -22.55 16.89 5.06
N ILE A 104 -22.55 15.65 5.59
CA ILE A 104 -23.75 14.80 5.80
C ILE A 104 -24.83 15.51 6.60
N SER A 105 -24.43 16.22 7.65
CA SER A 105 -25.37 16.94 8.50
C SER A 105 -25.98 18.21 7.87
N SER A 106 -25.45 18.66 6.71
CA SER A 106 -25.76 19.96 6.12
C SER A 106 -26.56 19.94 4.82
N ASP A 107 -26.52 18.85 4.04
CA ASP A 107 -27.18 18.74 2.74
C ASP A 107 -27.97 17.42 2.61
N THR A 108 -29.28 17.50 2.40
CA THR A 108 -30.19 16.34 2.40
C THR A 108 -30.22 15.52 1.11
N ASP A 109 -29.65 16.00 0.00
CA ASP A 109 -30.06 15.46 -1.32
C ASP A 109 -28.96 14.88 -2.23
N ASN A 110 -27.66 14.93 -1.89
CA ASN A 110 -26.66 14.25 -2.73
C ASN A 110 -25.28 14.05 -2.09
N ILE A 111 -25.19 13.23 -1.05
CA ILE A 111 -23.90 12.90 -0.47
C ILE A 111 -23.52 11.48 -0.90
N LEU A 112 -22.41 11.40 -1.64
CA LEU A 112 -21.73 10.15 -1.93
C LEU A 112 -21.30 9.56 -0.58
N PHE A 113 -22.03 8.57 -0.10
CA PHE A 113 -21.60 7.76 1.04
C PHE A 113 -20.22 7.21 0.72
N ASN A 114 -19.22 7.59 1.52
CA ASN A 114 -17.86 7.11 1.36
C ASN A 114 -17.70 5.83 2.17
N THR A 115 -17.78 4.67 1.50
CA THR A 115 -17.61 3.36 2.13
C THR A 115 -16.24 3.18 2.78
N ASN A 116 -15.20 3.90 2.33
CA ASN A 116 -13.88 3.83 2.96
C ASN A 116 -13.84 4.55 4.31
N GLY A 117 -14.82 5.41 4.61
CA GLY A 117 -14.93 6.11 5.89
C GLY A 117 -15.74 5.37 6.96
N ASP A 118 -16.45 4.30 6.58
CA ASP A 118 -17.24 3.45 7.48
C ASP A 118 -16.32 2.33 8.00
N ILE A 119 -15.59 2.66 9.07
CA ILE A 119 -14.44 1.88 9.53
C ILE A 119 -14.90 0.73 10.44
N ASN A 120 -16.04 0.89 11.14
CA ASN A 120 -16.66 -0.21 11.88
C ASN A 120 -17.65 -1.04 11.06
N PHE A 121 -17.88 -0.70 9.79
CA PHE A 121 -18.79 -1.38 8.89
C PHE A 121 -20.23 -1.45 9.43
N ASP A 122 -20.68 -0.41 10.14
CA ASP A 122 -22.04 -0.33 10.68
C ASP A 122 -23.02 0.37 9.73
N ASN A 123 -22.56 0.73 8.53
CA ASN A 123 -23.30 1.43 7.49
C ASN A 123 -23.70 2.88 7.86
N GLU A 124 -23.10 3.45 8.90
CA GLU A 124 -23.21 4.86 9.24
C GLU A 124 -21.83 5.52 9.15
N LEU A 125 -21.81 6.82 8.82
CA LEU A 125 -20.59 7.63 8.90
C LEU A 125 -20.76 8.61 10.04
N ASN A 126 -20.15 8.32 11.19
CA ASN A 126 -20.34 9.09 12.40
C ASN A 126 -19.06 9.17 13.25
N VAL A 127 -19.20 9.68 14.48
CA VAL A 127 -18.06 9.86 15.39
C VAL A 127 -17.41 8.54 15.83
N SER A 128 -18.13 7.42 15.74
CA SER A 128 -17.61 6.08 16.01
C SER A 128 -16.46 5.73 15.07
N ASP A 129 -16.59 6.01 13.77
CA ASP A 129 -15.54 5.82 12.77
C ASP A 129 -14.29 6.65 13.11
N VAL A 130 -14.50 7.92 13.49
CA VAL A 130 -13.42 8.82 13.90
C VAL A 130 -12.66 8.26 15.09
N ILE A 131 -13.36 7.71 16.10
CA ILE A 131 -12.73 7.13 17.29
C ILE A 131 -11.86 5.93 16.89
N ILE A 132 -12.31 5.09 15.97
CA ILE A 132 -11.53 3.92 15.52
C ILE A 132 -10.30 4.37 14.74
N LEU A 133 -10.44 5.35 13.85
CA LEU A 133 -9.31 5.89 13.09
C LEU A 133 -8.25 6.51 14.01
N VAL A 134 -8.67 7.25 15.03
CA VAL A 134 -7.78 7.78 16.07
C VAL A 134 -7.07 6.66 16.82
N ASN A 135 -7.80 5.63 17.23
CA ASN A 135 -7.21 4.50 17.93
C ASN A 135 -6.16 3.80 17.07
N TYR A 136 -6.46 3.57 15.78
CA TYR A 136 -5.52 2.99 14.82
C TYR A 136 -4.21 3.78 14.75
N ILE A 137 -4.30 5.11 14.54
CA ILE A 137 -3.14 6.00 14.45
C ILE A 137 -2.30 5.98 15.75
N LEU A 138 -2.96 5.85 16.91
CA LEU A 138 -2.28 5.77 18.20
C LEU A 138 -1.64 4.39 18.45
N THR A 139 -2.24 3.31 17.94
CA THR A 139 -1.71 1.94 18.08
C THR A 139 -0.60 1.59 17.09
N ASP A 140 -0.57 2.22 15.92
CA ASP A 140 0.49 2.05 14.90
C ASP A 140 1.87 2.62 15.32
N GLN A 141 1.96 3.12 16.55
CA GLN A 141 3.23 3.44 17.20
C GLN A 141 3.91 2.20 17.83
N ASP A 142 3.29 1.01 17.72
CA ASP A 142 3.88 -0.26 18.16
C ASP A 142 4.85 -0.79 17.09
N ASN A 143 6.15 -0.54 17.28
CA ASN A 143 7.25 -0.91 16.37
C ASN A 143 7.55 -2.42 16.29
N ARG A 144 6.60 -3.31 16.61
CA ARG A 144 6.80 -4.76 16.57
C ARG A 144 6.39 -5.29 15.20
N ASP A 145 7.26 -6.09 14.59
CA ASP A 145 6.96 -6.75 13.32
C ASP A 145 5.83 -7.77 13.50
N SER A 146 4.96 -7.94 12.48
CA SER A 146 3.86 -8.93 12.51
C SER A 146 4.34 -10.35 12.85
N TRP A 147 5.57 -10.70 12.44
CA TRP A 147 6.20 -11.98 12.79
C TRP A 147 6.58 -12.12 14.27
N GLN A 148 6.87 -11.01 14.96
CA GLN A 148 7.11 -11.02 16.39
C GLN A 148 5.79 -11.23 17.16
N ILE A 149 4.69 -10.67 16.65
CA ILE A 149 3.35 -10.86 17.23
C ILE A 149 2.92 -12.33 17.15
N ILE A 150 3.13 -12.98 16.00
CA ILE A 150 2.70 -14.39 15.78
C ILE A 150 3.54 -15.40 16.58
N ASN A 151 4.79 -15.06 16.93
CA ASN A 151 5.69 -15.96 17.66
C ASN A 151 5.67 -15.76 19.19
N GLU A 152 4.88 -14.80 19.69
CA GLU A 152 4.74 -14.51 21.13
C GLU A 152 3.40 -14.99 21.73
N ASP A 153 2.49 -15.53 20.92
CA ASP A 153 1.27 -16.25 21.31
C ASP A 153 1.44 -17.78 21.23
#